data_AF-A0A1V6F5M5-F1
#
_entry.id   AF-A0A1V6F5M5-F1
#
_cell.length_a   1.000
_cell.length_b   1.000
_cell.length_c   1.000
_cell.angle_alpha   90.00
_cell.angle_beta   90.00
_cell.angle_gamma   90.00
#
_symmetry.space_group_name_H-M   'P 1'
#
loop_
_entity.id
_entity.type
_entity.pdbx_description
1 polymer ?
#
loop_
_entity_poly.entity_id
_entity_poly.type
_entity_poly.pdbx_seq_one_letter_code
_entity_poly.pdbx_strand_id
1 'polypeptide(L)'
;MTMGALMAFALAESQPLLRYAGVLLFSMVGGMIPGTLFSLAVRLAPGDDTISTTVGWMQQWSAAGQFAGPPLVAWVAGAVGGWQWTWAVTGACSAIGGLLALQMARALRTKGETEP
;
A
#
# COMPACT_ATOMS: atom_id res chain seq x y z
N MET A 1 5.49 -4.06 -7.92
CA MET A 1 4.09 -3.64 -8.20
C MET A 1 3.98 -2.91 -9.55
N THR A 2 4.77 -1.85 -9.80
CA THR A 2 4.73 -1.06 -11.05
C THR A 2 4.85 -1.89 -12.33
N MET A 3 5.82 -2.82 -12.39
CA MET A 3 5.99 -3.71 -13.53
C MET A 3 4.74 -4.58 -13.79
N GLY A 4 4.16 -5.18 -12.75
CA GLY A 4 2.94 -5.98 -12.85
C GLY A 4 1.73 -5.16 -13.31
N ALA A 5 1.60 -3.92 -12.84
CA ALA A 5 0.55 -3.00 -13.29
C ALA A 5 0.69 -2.62 -14.76
N LEU A 6 1.91 -2.28 -15.21
CA LEU A 6 2.18 -1.99 -16.62
C LEU A 6 1.87 -3.19 -17.51
N MET A 7 2.30 -4.39 -17.11
CA MET A 7 1.98 -5.62 -17.84
C MET A 7 0.48 -5.91 -17.87
N ALA A 8 -0.24 -5.73 -16.76
CA ALA A 8 -1.66 -6.03 -16.68
C ALA A 8 -2.55 -5.05 -17.47
N PHE A 9 -2.21 -3.76 -17.43
CA PHE A 9 -3.09 -2.68 -17.88
C PHE A 9 -2.61 -1.90 -19.11
N ALA A 10 -1.32 -1.96 -19.46
CA ALA A 10 -0.77 -1.24 -20.62
C ALA A 10 -0.49 -2.13 -21.85
N LEU A 11 -0.46 -3.47 -21.68
CA LEU A 11 -0.28 -4.39 -22.81
C LEU A 11 -1.56 -4.57 -23.62
N ALA A 12 -1.38 -4.84 -24.91
CA ALA A 12 -2.47 -5.10 -25.84
C ALA A 12 -3.26 -6.37 -25.48
N GLU A 13 -4.54 -6.41 -25.87
CA GLU A 13 -5.43 -7.57 -25.64
C GLU A 13 -4.93 -8.85 -26.33
N SER A 14 -4.10 -8.72 -27.37
CA SER A 14 -3.49 -9.85 -28.09
C SER A 14 -2.47 -10.64 -27.27
N GLN A 15 -2.09 -10.18 -26.07
CA GLN A 15 -1.07 -10.81 -25.21
C GLN A 15 -1.64 -11.29 -23.86
N PRO A 16 -2.68 -12.15 -23.83
CA PRO A 16 -3.43 -12.47 -22.61
C PRO A 16 -2.57 -13.16 -21.54
N LEU A 17 -1.63 -14.03 -21.92
CA LEU A 17 -0.72 -14.69 -20.98
C LEU A 17 0.18 -13.70 -20.24
N LEU A 18 0.69 -12.69 -20.94
CA LEU A 18 1.59 -11.70 -20.37
C LEU A 18 0.83 -10.74 -19.44
N ARG A 19 -0.41 -10.39 -19.79
CA ARG A 19 -1.33 -9.64 -18.91
C ARG A 19 -1.66 -10.43 -17.64
N TYR A 20 -1.94 -11.73 -17.77
CA TYR A 20 -2.21 -12.60 -16.63
C TYR A 20 -0.99 -12.72 -15.70
N ALA A 21 0.21 -12.91 -16.25
CA ALA A 21 1.45 -12.86 -15.46
C ALA A 21 1.62 -11.51 -14.75
N GLY A 22 1.28 -10.40 -15.42
CA GLY A 22 1.24 -9.07 -14.83
C GLY A 22 0.29 -8.97 -13.64
N VAL A 23 -0.93 -9.51 -13.76
CA VAL A 23 -1.92 -9.58 -12.67
C VAL A 23 -1.40 -10.42 -11.50
N LEU A 24 -0.81 -11.59 -11.77
CA LEU A 24 -0.23 -12.43 -10.71
C LEU A 24 0.89 -11.70 -9.96
N LEU A 25 1.80 -11.03 -10.69
CA LEU A 25 2.87 -10.25 -10.08
C LEU A 25 2.33 -9.06 -9.29
N PHE A 26 1.34 -8.35 -9.84
CA PHE A 26 0.69 -7.25 -9.15
C PHE A 26 0.02 -7.71 -7.85
N SER A 27 -0.75 -8.79 -7.90
CA SER A 27 -1.45 -9.37 -6.75
C SER A 27 -0.50 -9.95 -5.70
N MET A 28 0.56 -10.64 -6.11
CA MET A 28 1.59 -11.13 -5.21
C MET A 28 2.20 -9.97 -4.40
N VAL A 29 2.61 -8.90 -5.08
CA VAL A 29 3.21 -7.74 -4.40
C VAL A 29 2.17 -6.97 -3.58
N GLY A 30 0.96 -6.78 -4.10
CA GLY A 30 -0.12 -6.11 -3.40
C GLY A 30 -0.54 -6.85 -2.12
N GLY A 31 -0.58 -8.18 -2.15
CA GLY A 31 -0.94 -9.03 -1.00
C GLY A 31 0.11 -9.05 0.11
N MET A 32 1.39 -8.80 -0.22
CA MET A 32 2.44 -8.67 0.81
C MET A 32 2.22 -7.45 1.72
N ILE A 33 1.58 -6.39 1.24
CA ILE A 33 1.35 -5.16 2.02
C ILE A 33 0.51 -5.45 3.28
N PRO A 34 -0.76 -5.91 3.19
CA PRO A 34 -1.53 -6.22 4.38
C PRO A 34 -0.90 -7.36 5.21
N GLY A 35 -0.28 -8.36 4.58
CA GLY A 35 0.40 -9.44 5.29
C GLY A 35 1.52 -8.95 6.21
N THR A 36 2.37 -8.04 5.71
CA THR A 36 3.43 -7.42 6.52
C THR A 36 2.87 -6.51 7.60
N LEU A 37 1.82 -5.73 7.31
CA LEU A 37 1.18 -4.85 8.30
C LEU A 37 0.56 -5.65 9.46
N PHE A 38 -0.16 -6.74 9.20
CA PHE A 38 -0.69 -7.60 10.27
C PHE A 38 0.43 -8.21 11.12
N SER A 39 1.53 -8.66 10.50
CA SER A 39 2.69 -9.18 11.24
C SER A 39 3.35 -8.09 12.11
N LEU A 40 3.49 -6.88 11.57
CA LEU A 40 4.08 -5.75 12.28
C LEU A 40 3.18 -5.23 13.41
N ALA A 41 1.85 -5.21 13.23
CA ALA A 41 0.92 -4.78 14.26
C ALA A 41 1.05 -5.61 15.54
N VAL A 42 1.31 -6.91 15.41
CA VAL A 42 1.60 -7.78 16.56
C VAL A 42 2.95 -7.45 17.19
N ARG A 43 4.00 -7.27 16.38
CA ARG A 43 5.38 -7.00 16.85
C ARG A 43 5.57 -5.61 17.47
N LEU A 44 4.80 -4.63 17.01
CA LEU A 44 4.87 -3.23 17.43
C LEU A 44 3.83 -2.88 18.49
N ALA A 45 2.93 -3.80 18.84
CA ALA A 45 2.00 -3.59 19.94
C ALA A 45 2.79 -3.29 21.24
N PRO A 46 2.42 -2.25 22.01
CA PRO A 46 3.09 -1.90 23.26
C PRO A 46 3.12 -3.03 24.31
N GLY A 47 2.13 -3.92 24.27
CA GLY A 47 2.00 -5.11 25.10
C GLY A 47 0.99 -6.10 24.51
N ASP A 48 0.99 -7.34 25.00
CA ASP A 48 0.16 -8.43 24.47
C ASP A 48 -1.35 -8.13 24.53
N ASP A 49 -1.78 -7.38 25.54
CA ASP A 49 -3.16 -6.92 25.74
C ASP A 49 -3.60 -5.85 24.72
N THR A 50 -2.65 -5.14 24.11
CA THR A 50 -2.91 -4.06 23.13
C THR A 50 -2.83 -4.51 21.67
N ILE A 51 -2.55 -5.79 21.40
CA ILE A 51 -2.45 -6.32 20.02
C ILE A 51 -3.76 -6.11 19.26
N SER A 52 -4.90 -6.43 19.89
CA SER A 52 -6.23 -6.29 19.27
C SER A 52 -6.54 -4.83 18.91
N THR A 53 -6.21 -3.89 19.82
CA THR A 53 -6.36 -2.46 19.59
C THR A 53 -5.44 -1.96 18.48
N THR A 54 -4.20 -2.44 18.42
CA THR A 54 -3.22 -2.07 17.38
C THR A 54 -3.69 -2.52 16.00
N VAL A 55 -4.17 -3.76 15.88
CA VAL A 55 -4.76 -4.29 14.65
C VAL A 55 -6.06 -3.56 14.29
N GLY A 56 -6.88 -3.20 15.29
CA GLY A 56 -8.10 -2.40 15.09
C GLY A 56 -7.80 -1.03 14.48
N TRP A 57 -6.82 -0.32 15.02
CA TRP A 57 -6.37 0.97 14.47
C TRP A 57 -5.81 0.83 13.06
N MET A 58 -5.01 -0.20 12.80
CA MET A 58 -4.51 -0.50 11.47
C MET A 58 -5.67 -0.68 10.45
N GLN A 59 -6.71 -1.41 10.83
CA GLN A 59 -7.88 -1.63 9.98
C GLN A 59 -8.72 -0.36 9.80
N GLN A 60 -8.90 0.46 10.84
CA GLN A 60 -9.62 1.73 10.72
C GLN A 60 -8.93 2.68 9.74
N TRP A 61 -7.61 2.80 9.81
CA TRP A 61 -6.85 3.59 8.84
C TRP A 61 -6.92 3.02 7.42
N SER A 62 -6.91 1.69 7.28
CA SER A 62 -7.11 1.03 5.99
C SER A 62 -8.49 1.34 5.40
N ALA A 63 -9.54 1.23 6.22
CA ALA A 63 -10.91 1.54 5.81
C ALA A 63 -11.07 3.02 5.46
N ALA A 64 -10.47 3.93 6.25
CA ALA A 64 -10.47 5.36 5.96
C ALA A 64 -9.81 5.66 4.60
N GLY A 65 -8.69 5.02 4.28
CA GLY A 65 -8.04 5.15 2.98
C GLY A 65 -8.89 4.62 1.82
N GLN A 66 -9.53 3.46 1.99
CA GLN A 66 -10.43 2.87 1.00
C GLN A 66 -11.67 3.74 0.74
N PHE A 67 -12.19 4.40 1.79
CA PHE A 67 -13.30 5.33 1.66
C PHE A 67 -12.89 6.67 1.05
N ALA A 68 -11.79 7.27 1.52
CA ALA A 68 -11.34 8.59 1.08
C ALA A 68 -10.64 8.59 -0.28
N GLY A 69 -10.06 7.45 -0.69
CA GLY A 69 -9.31 7.31 -1.94
C GLY A 69 -10.13 7.68 -3.18
N PRO A 70 -11.26 7.03 -3.47
CA PRO A 70 -12.06 7.33 -4.66
C PRO A 70 -12.58 8.79 -4.70
N PRO A 71 -13.16 9.36 -3.61
CA PRO A 71 -13.56 10.77 -3.58
C PRO A 71 -12.40 11.74 -3.81
N LEU A 72 -11.23 11.49 -3.22
CA LEU A 72 -10.05 12.36 -3.40
C LEU A 72 -9.55 12.33 -4.84
N VAL A 73 -9.49 11.15 -5.46
CA VAL A 73 -9.12 11.01 -6.88
C VAL A 73 -10.13 11.71 -7.79
N ALA A 74 -11.43 11.54 -7.53
CA ALA A 74 -12.49 12.19 -8.29
C ALA A 74 -12.43 13.73 -8.16
N TRP A 75 -12.16 14.23 -6.96
CA TRP A 75 -11.97 15.66 -6.72
C TRP A 75 -10.78 16.23 -7.52
N VAL A 76 -9.64 15.53 -7.52
CA VAL A 76 -8.47 15.92 -8.34
C VAL A 76 -8.81 15.89 -9.83
N ALA A 77 -9.53 14.88 -10.31
CA ALA A 77 -9.95 14.81 -11.70
C ALA A 77 -10.87 15.99 -12.09
N GLY A 78 -11.79 16.37 -11.20
CA GLY A 78 -12.66 17.52 -11.37
C GLY A 78 -11.89 18.85 -11.41
N ALA A 79 -10.89 19.02 -10.56
CA ALA A 79 -10.07 20.23 -10.50
C ALA A 79 -9.15 20.39 -11.73
N VAL A 80 -8.60 19.30 -12.25
CA VAL A 80 -7.67 19.30 -13.40
C VAL A 80 -8.42 19.22 -14.75
N GLY A 81 -9.74 18.99 -14.73
CA GLY A 81 -10.57 18.89 -15.92
C GLY A 81 -10.40 17.58 -16.69
N GLY A 82 -9.92 16.51 -16.04
CA GLY A 82 -9.72 15.21 -16.68
C GLY A 82 -9.04 14.15 -15.79
N TRP A 83 -8.96 12.92 -16.29
CA TRP A 83 -8.49 11.74 -15.54
C TRP A 83 -7.00 11.44 -15.72
N GLN A 84 -6.34 12.10 -16.66
CA GLN A 84 -4.97 11.82 -17.09
C GLN A 84 -3.91 11.92 -15.98
N TRP A 85 -4.18 12.68 -14.90
CA TRP A 85 -3.25 12.87 -13.78
C TRP A 85 -3.64 12.12 -12.51
N THR A 86 -4.75 11.38 -12.53
CA THR A 86 -5.23 10.66 -11.32
C THR A 86 -4.25 9.60 -10.82
N TRP A 87 -3.48 8.98 -11.71
CA TRP A 87 -2.41 8.04 -11.33
C TRP A 87 -1.32 8.70 -10.47
N ALA A 88 -1.10 10.02 -10.61
CA ALA A 88 -0.12 10.75 -9.81
C ALA A 88 -0.55 10.84 -8.33
N VAL A 89 -1.86 10.83 -8.04
CA VAL A 89 -2.38 10.73 -6.67
C VAL A 89 -1.96 9.40 -6.05
N THR A 90 -2.20 8.28 -6.75
CA THR A 90 -1.80 6.95 -6.29
C THR A 90 -0.27 6.83 -6.18
N GLY A 91 0.46 7.43 -7.12
CA GLY A 91 1.92 7.52 -7.10
C GLY A 91 2.45 8.28 -5.89
N ALA A 92 1.87 9.43 -5.57
CA ALA A 92 2.21 10.23 -4.39
C ALA A 92 1.90 9.47 -3.09
N CYS A 93 0.72 8.87 -2.96
CA CYS A 93 0.37 8.03 -1.82
C CYS A 93 1.34 6.85 -1.64
N SER A 94 1.75 6.21 -2.75
CA SER A 94 2.72 5.12 -2.72
C SER A 94 4.11 5.59 -2.26
N ALA A 95 4.54 6.77 -2.71
CA ALA A 95 5.80 7.38 -2.28
C ALA A 95 5.78 7.70 -0.78
N ILE A 96 4.70 8.30 -0.28
CA ILE A 96 4.52 8.59 1.15
C ILE A 96 4.53 7.28 1.97
N GLY A 97 3.79 6.26 1.54
CA GLY A 97 3.77 4.95 2.19
C GLY A 97 5.16 4.30 2.21
N GLY A 98 5.90 4.39 1.10
CA GLY A 98 7.29 3.91 1.02
C GLY A 98 8.23 4.64 1.98
N LEU A 99 8.12 5.97 2.08
CA LEU A 99 8.90 6.77 3.03
C LEU A 99 8.59 6.37 4.48
N LEU A 100 7.31 6.22 4.83
CA LEU A 100 6.89 5.76 6.17
C LEU A 100 7.42 4.36 6.48
N ALA A 101 7.33 3.42 5.53
CA ALA A 101 7.87 2.08 5.69
C ALA A 101 9.39 2.09 5.94
N LEU A 102 10.14 2.95 5.23
CA LEU A 102 11.58 3.13 5.47
C LEU A 102 11.84 3.72 6.86
N GLN A 103 11.02 4.66 7.34
CA GLN A 103 11.16 5.21 8.69
C GLN A 103 10.89 4.15 9.76
N MET A 104 9.84 3.34 9.60
CA MET A 104 9.54 2.22 10.51
C MET A 104 10.67 1.18 10.52
N ALA A 105 11.22 0.83 9.36
CA ALA A 105 12.33 -0.11 9.27
C ALA A 105 13.60 0.42 9.99
N ARG A 106 13.87 1.73 9.91
CA ARG A 106 14.96 2.37 10.65
C ARG A 106 14.71 2.33 12.16
N ALA A 107 13.51 2.72 12.61
CA ALA A 107 13.17 2.72 14.02
C ALA A 107 13.25 1.32 14.65
N LEU A 108 12.79 0.29 13.92
CA LEU A 108 12.88 -1.12 14.34
C LEU A 108 14.32 -1.62 14.47
N ARG A 109 15.21 -1.21 13.56
CA ARG A 109 16.64 -1.56 13.64
C ARG A 109 17.30 -0.95 14.88
N THR A 110 17.04 0.33 15.16
CA THR A 110 17.58 1.00 16.34
C THR A 110 17.10 0.36 17.63
N LYS A 111 15.83 -0.06 17.72
CA LYS A 111 15.31 -0.75 18.90
C LYS A 111 16.01 -2.10 19.14
N GLY A 112 16.25 -2.88 18.08
CA GLY A 112 16.95 -4.17 18.18
C GLY A 112 18.42 -4.07 18.58
N GLU A 113 19.07 -2.91 18.40
CA GLU A 113 20.44 -2.66 18.89
C GLU A 113 20.49 -2.27 20.37
N THR A 114 19.34 -1.87 20.95
CA THR A 114 19.23 -1.43 22.35
C THR A 114 18.72 -2.49 23.32
N GLU A 115 18.15 -3.60 22.83
CA GLU A 115 17.79 -4.77 23.63
C GLU A 115 18.98 -5.76 23.63
N PRO A 116 19.56 -6.13 24.80
CA PRO A 116 20.73 -7.02 24.91
C PRO A 116 20.43 -8.48 24.61
#